data_AF-A0A158GWR4-F1
#
_entry.id   AF-A0A158GWR4-F1
#
_cell.length_a   1.000
_cell.length_b   1.000
_cell.length_c   1.000
_cell.angle_alpha   90.00
_cell.angle_beta   90.00
_cell.angle_gamma   90.00
#
_symmetry.space_group_name_H-M   'P 1'
#
loop_
_entity.id
_entity.type
_entity.pdbx_description
1 polymer ?
#
loop_
_entity_poly.entity_id
_entity_poly.type
_entity_poly.pdbx_seq_one_letter_code
_entity_poly.pdbx_strand_id
1 'polypeptide(L)'
;MNTPAPRAGESQAGEREARALIACHECDLMQRESDVPPGGALRCCRCHAVLYRRRSRGFDRALAFALAACALWVISNAFPIVGLAVNGDVVETTLIGAVRVLYRDGMWPLAALIFITTILMPALQALGMVWLLLPLRLNRTPWRADAVFRVLRVARNWGMTEVLMLGLLVAVVKLAHIASVVTGPALWSLAALMLLLVAATSAFDERAMWMRIEKAPPGMPADTPLAGPTAAESGICVCHDCGLSTRGIAEDGHLHCPRCGARLHLRKPASLSRTWAYLISAAILYVPANLLPVMNTSSLFGAQKDTIMSGVAYLWHSGSWPLAIIVFIASIAVPMLKILAIGYLAATTNLHMTQQSTQRTRIYRIVELVGRWSMLDIYVIAVLVALVQFSAMATIEAGPASIAFGAVVVLTMFAAMSFDPRLIWDAPTPREGSR
;
A
#
# COMPACT_ATOMS: atom_id res chain seq x y z
N MET A 1 56.83 -35.15 9.82
CA MET A 1 56.17 -33.98 10.45
C MET A 1 54.73 -33.94 9.95
N ASN A 2 53.81 -34.54 10.71
CA ASN A 2 52.38 -34.54 10.39
C ASN A 2 51.72 -33.34 11.05
N THR A 3 51.38 -32.33 10.26
CA THR A 3 50.45 -31.27 10.67
C THR A 3 49.04 -31.86 10.70
N PRO A 4 48.29 -31.79 11.82
CA PRO A 4 46.94 -32.34 11.86
C PRO A 4 46.00 -31.46 11.03
N ALA A 5 45.09 -32.10 10.30
CA ALA A 5 43.99 -31.43 9.62
C ALA A 5 43.07 -30.72 10.63
N PRO A 6 42.50 -29.55 10.30
CA PRO A 6 41.61 -28.83 11.21
C PRO A 6 40.34 -29.66 11.47
N ARG A 7 39.93 -29.71 12.75
CA ARG A 7 38.72 -30.43 13.18
C ARG A 7 37.48 -29.72 12.63
N ALA A 8 36.55 -30.49 12.04
CA ALA A 8 35.28 -30.01 11.47
C ALA A 8 34.33 -29.28 12.46
N GLY A 9 34.71 -29.13 13.72
CA GLY A 9 33.99 -28.35 14.74
C GLY A 9 34.49 -26.90 14.94
N GLU A 10 35.71 -26.57 14.52
CA GLU A 10 36.30 -25.23 14.77
C GLU A 10 35.79 -24.17 13.77
N SER A 11 35.45 -24.55 12.53
CA SER A 11 34.85 -23.59 11.57
C SER A 11 33.40 -23.23 11.95
N GLN A 12 32.65 -24.15 12.55
CA GLN A 12 31.26 -23.90 12.96
C GLN A 12 31.17 -23.03 14.24
N ALA A 13 32.21 -23.02 15.08
CA ALA A 13 32.28 -22.17 16.27
C ALA A 13 32.54 -20.69 15.88
N GLY A 14 33.46 -20.45 14.93
CA GLY A 14 33.72 -19.09 14.40
C GLY A 14 32.56 -18.52 13.56
N GLU A 15 31.81 -19.36 12.85
CA GLU A 15 30.61 -18.93 12.09
C GLU A 15 29.39 -18.63 12.99
N ARG A 16 29.32 -19.20 14.20
CA ARG A 16 28.26 -18.89 15.17
C ARG A 16 28.42 -17.50 15.82
N GLU A 17 29.63 -16.94 15.80
CA GLU A 17 29.98 -15.70 16.50
C GLU A 17 29.67 -14.41 15.70
N ALA A 18 29.47 -14.48 14.38
CA ALA A 18 29.23 -13.32 13.52
C ALA A 18 27.77 -13.15 13.05
N ARG A 19 26.77 -13.50 13.89
CA ARG A 19 25.35 -13.35 13.54
C ARG A 19 24.86 -11.94 13.79
N ALA A 20 24.56 -11.21 12.71
CA ALA A 20 24.07 -9.84 12.80
C ALA A 20 22.76 -9.73 13.63
N LEU A 21 22.60 -8.61 14.32
CA LEU A 21 21.38 -8.28 15.04
C LEU A 21 20.35 -7.63 14.09
N ILE A 22 19.09 -8.05 14.23
CA ILE A 22 17.94 -7.54 13.47
C ILE A 22 16.81 -7.19 14.44
N ALA A 23 16.20 -6.02 14.25
CA ALA A 23 15.00 -5.64 15.01
C ALA A 23 13.71 -5.93 14.24
N CYS A 24 12.65 -6.23 14.98
CA CYS A 24 11.31 -6.36 14.41
C CYS A 24 10.69 -5.00 14.10
N HIS A 25 10.24 -4.79 12.86
CA HIS A 25 9.57 -3.54 12.45
C HIS A 25 8.19 -3.32 13.11
N GLU A 26 7.51 -4.37 13.59
CA GLU A 26 6.21 -4.24 14.24
C GLU A 26 6.27 -4.15 15.77
N CYS A 27 7.15 -4.92 16.42
CA CYS A 27 7.19 -5.04 17.88
C CYS A 27 8.52 -4.58 18.49
N ASP A 28 9.46 -4.11 17.66
CA ASP A 28 10.74 -3.53 18.08
C ASP A 28 11.73 -4.48 18.80
N LEU A 29 11.40 -5.77 18.90
CA LEU A 29 12.24 -6.76 19.57
C LEU A 29 13.54 -7.02 18.79
N MET A 30 14.67 -6.87 19.46
CA MET A 30 16.01 -7.22 18.95
C MET A 30 16.23 -8.72 19.00
N GLN A 31 16.66 -9.29 17.87
CA GLN A 31 16.88 -10.72 17.71
C GLN A 31 18.17 -10.96 16.92
N ARG A 32 18.80 -12.11 17.16
CA ARG A 32 19.93 -12.56 16.35
C ARG A 32 19.39 -13.15 15.05
N GLU A 33 19.99 -12.73 13.94
CA GLU A 33 19.67 -13.32 12.65
C GLU A 33 20.04 -14.80 12.62
N SER A 34 19.22 -15.58 11.92
CA SER A 34 19.46 -16.99 11.65
C SER A 34 19.34 -17.23 10.16
N ASP A 35 20.16 -18.15 9.64
CA ASP A 35 20.15 -18.49 8.23
C ASP A 35 18.81 -19.11 7.83
N VAL A 36 18.32 -18.66 6.69
CA VAL A 36 17.05 -19.10 6.12
C VAL A 36 17.33 -19.87 4.84
N PRO A 37 16.73 -21.07 4.65
CA PRO A 37 16.86 -21.81 3.39
C PRO A 37 16.29 -20.99 2.22
N PRO A 38 16.69 -21.28 0.97
CA PRO A 38 16.13 -20.62 -0.20
C PRO A 38 14.59 -20.72 -0.22
N GLY A 39 13.89 -19.59 -0.34
CA GLY A 39 12.42 -19.53 -0.29
C GLY A 39 11.82 -19.46 1.12
N GLY A 40 12.62 -19.66 2.18
CA GLY A 40 12.16 -19.54 3.55
C GLY A 40 11.95 -18.08 4.00
N ALA A 41 11.28 -17.93 5.15
CA ALA A 41 11.06 -16.62 5.79
C ALA A 41 11.46 -16.65 7.26
N LEU A 42 12.21 -15.64 7.70
CA LEU A 42 12.50 -15.38 9.11
C LEU A 42 11.31 -14.64 9.73
N ARG A 43 10.81 -15.13 10.86
CA ARG A 43 9.70 -14.52 11.60
C ARG A 43 10.16 -14.09 12.99
N CYS A 44 9.62 -12.97 13.47
CA CYS A 44 9.83 -12.51 14.83
C CYS A 44 9.29 -13.53 15.84
N CYS A 45 10.07 -13.83 16.88
CA CYS A 45 9.66 -14.78 17.93
C CYS A 45 8.52 -14.26 18.83
N ARG A 46 8.28 -12.94 18.87
CA ARG A 46 7.24 -12.34 19.73
C ARG A 46 5.92 -12.06 19.01
N CYS A 47 5.95 -11.37 17.87
CA CYS A 47 4.74 -11.00 17.13
C CYS A 47 4.52 -11.84 15.85
N HIS A 48 5.46 -12.70 15.47
CA HIS A 48 5.43 -13.48 14.21
C HIS A 48 5.41 -12.64 12.93
N ALA A 49 5.79 -11.35 12.99
CA ALA A 49 6.00 -10.53 11.80
C ALA A 49 7.12 -11.13 10.95
N VAL A 50 7.00 -11.06 9.62
CA VAL A 50 8.04 -11.55 8.71
C VAL A 50 9.18 -10.53 8.69
N LEU A 51 10.33 -10.87 9.26
CA LEU A 51 11.51 -9.99 9.30
C LEU A 51 12.20 -9.92 7.94
N TYR A 52 12.38 -11.07 7.30
CA TYR A 52 13.03 -11.21 6.00
C TYR A 52 12.54 -12.48 5.30
N ARG A 53 12.44 -12.46 3.96
CA ARG A 53 12.15 -13.64 3.14
C ARG A 53 13.24 -13.76 2.08
N ARG A 54 13.96 -14.89 2.06
CA ARG A 54 15.06 -15.11 1.12
C ARG A 54 14.51 -15.58 -0.23
N ARG A 55 14.76 -14.82 -1.30
CA ARG A 55 14.27 -15.14 -2.65
C ARG A 55 15.44 -15.61 -3.53
N SER A 56 15.31 -16.76 -4.20
CA SER A 56 16.32 -17.27 -5.14
C SER A 56 16.11 -16.71 -6.55
N ARG A 57 17.20 -16.30 -7.22
CA ARG A 57 17.19 -15.69 -8.59
C ARG A 57 16.20 -14.52 -8.77
N GLY A 58 16.04 -13.70 -7.73
CA GLY A 58 15.06 -12.60 -7.70
C GLY A 58 15.30 -11.50 -8.74
N PHE A 59 16.56 -11.11 -8.97
CA PHE A 59 16.91 -9.94 -9.79
C PHE A 59 16.53 -10.07 -11.26
N ASP A 60 16.91 -11.17 -11.92
CA ASP A 60 16.64 -11.35 -13.36
C ASP A 60 15.14 -11.46 -13.63
N ARG A 61 14.41 -12.15 -12.75
CA ARG A 61 12.94 -12.26 -12.83
C ARG A 61 12.28 -10.91 -12.58
N ALA A 62 12.70 -10.19 -11.56
CA ALA A 62 12.17 -8.86 -11.24
C ALA A 62 12.38 -7.88 -12.40
N LEU A 63 13.57 -7.90 -13.02
CA LEU A 63 13.86 -7.05 -14.19
C LEU A 63 13.02 -7.46 -15.40
N ALA A 64 12.90 -8.75 -15.70
CA ALA A 64 12.08 -9.23 -16.82
C ALA A 64 10.60 -8.82 -16.66
N PHE A 65 10.03 -9.01 -15.47
CA PHE A 65 8.67 -8.58 -15.16
C PHE A 65 8.52 -7.06 -15.22
N ALA A 66 9.50 -6.29 -14.73
CA ALA A 66 9.47 -4.83 -14.79
C ALA A 66 9.53 -4.30 -16.23
N LEU A 67 10.36 -4.87 -17.10
CA LEU A 67 10.42 -4.52 -18.52
C LEU A 67 9.12 -4.83 -19.25
N ALA A 68 8.55 -6.01 -19.00
CA ALA A 68 7.26 -6.39 -19.57
C ALA A 68 6.13 -5.50 -19.02
N ALA A 69 6.17 -5.10 -17.74
CA ALA A 69 5.26 -4.13 -17.16
C ALA A 69 5.37 -2.75 -17.84
N CYS A 70 6.58 -2.27 -18.17
CA CYS A 70 6.74 -1.03 -18.93
C CYS A 70 6.03 -1.10 -20.29
N ALA A 71 6.18 -2.20 -21.03
CA ALA A 71 5.51 -2.39 -22.33
C ALA A 71 3.98 -2.41 -22.18
N LEU A 72 3.46 -3.17 -21.21
CA LEU A 72 2.00 -3.23 -20.96
C LEU A 72 1.44 -1.91 -20.44
N TRP A 73 2.21 -1.13 -19.69
CA TRP A 73 1.80 0.21 -19.26
C TRP A 73 1.60 1.15 -20.45
N VAL A 74 2.49 1.10 -21.46
CA VAL A 74 2.32 1.88 -22.70
C VAL A 74 1.04 1.45 -23.43
N ILE A 75 0.83 0.14 -23.61
CA ILE A 75 -0.38 -0.40 -24.26
C ILE A 75 -1.64 0.02 -23.50
N SER A 76 -1.64 -0.10 -22.17
CA SER A 76 -2.83 0.22 -21.34
C SER A 76 -3.22 1.70 -21.40
N ASN A 77 -2.28 2.60 -21.67
CA ASN A 77 -2.56 4.04 -21.79
C ASN A 77 -2.85 4.47 -23.24
N ALA A 78 -2.39 3.71 -24.24
CA ALA A 78 -2.57 4.04 -25.65
C ALA A 78 -3.90 3.52 -26.22
N PHE A 79 -4.41 2.39 -25.72
CA PHE A 79 -5.61 1.73 -26.23
C PHE A 79 -6.86 2.02 -25.39
N PRO A 80 -8.06 1.84 -25.95
CA PRO A 80 -9.32 1.98 -25.23
C PRO A 80 -9.51 0.86 -24.20
N ILE A 81 -10.13 1.20 -23.07
CA ILE A 81 -10.46 0.26 -21.98
C ILE A 81 -11.78 -0.43 -22.28
N VAL A 82 -12.80 0.36 -22.60
CA VAL A 82 -14.19 -0.05 -22.81
C VAL A 82 -14.77 0.80 -23.93
N GLY A 83 -15.57 0.16 -24.77
CA GLY A 83 -16.42 0.80 -25.77
C GLY A 83 -17.90 0.46 -25.56
N LEU A 84 -18.77 1.38 -25.94
CA LEU A 84 -20.21 1.19 -25.98
C LEU A 84 -20.67 1.26 -27.44
N ALA A 85 -21.31 0.20 -27.92
CA ALA A 85 -21.94 0.22 -29.23
C ALA A 85 -23.34 0.84 -29.11
N VAL A 86 -23.56 2.00 -29.72
CA VAL A 86 -24.83 2.71 -29.73
C VAL A 86 -25.15 3.08 -31.17
N ASN A 87 -26.29 2.63 -31.69
CA ASN A 87 -26.75 2.95 -33.06
C ASN A 87 -25.76 2.62 -34.19
N GLY A 88 -24.88 1.62 -34.00
CA GLY A 88 -23.88 1.19 -34.98
C GLY A 88 -22.51 1.86 -34.84
N ASP A 89 -22.41 2.95 -34.06
CA ASP A 89 -21.14 3.59 -33.71
C ASP A 89 -20.62 3.05 -32.38
N VAL A 90 -19.31 2.83 -32.29
CA VAL A 90 -18.64 2.40 -31.06
C VAL A 90 -17.95 3.61 -30.44
N VAL A 91 -18.43 4.04 -29.27
CA VAL A 91 -17.81 5.11 -28.50
C VAL A 91 -16.86 4.50 -27.49
N GLU A 92 -15.57 4.80 -27.61
CA GLU A 92 -14.51 4.21 -26.78
C GLU A 92 -13.88 5.23 -25.82
N THR A 93 -13.41 4.75 -24.67
CA THR A 93 -12.70 5.58 -23.68
C THR A 93 -11.37 4.97 -23.25
N THR A 94 -10.35 5.83 -23.11
CA THR A 94 -9.02 5.50 -22.59
C THR A 94 -8.90 5.90 -21.12
N LEU A 95 -7.88 5.42 -20.41
CA LEU A 95 -7.61 5.82 -19.00
C LEU A 95 -7.46 7.34 -18.87
N ILE A 96 -6.68 7.95 -19.76
CA ILE A 96 -6.50 9.40 -19.79
C ILE A 96 -7.78 10.12 -20.21
N GLY A 97 -8.60 9.51 -21.07
CA GLY A 97 -9.92 10.01 -21.45
C GLY A 97 -10.84 10.15 -20.24
N ALA A 98 -10.96 9.08 -19.43
CA ALA A 98 -11.74 9.10 -18.20
C ALA A 98 -11.26 10.19 -17.22
N VAL A 99 -9.95 10.35 -17.02
CA VAL A 99 -9.39 11.43 -16.19
C VAL A 99 -9.77 12.82 -16.71
N ARG A 100 -9.70 13.05 -18.02
CA ARG A 100 -10.05 14.34 -18.63
C ARG A 100 -11.53 14.68 -18.47
N VAL A 101 -12.41 13.68 -18.58
CA VAL A 101 -13.86 13.84 -18.36
C VAL A 101 -14.11 14.33 -16.94
N LEU A 102 -13.62 13.60 -15.94
CA LEU A 102 -13.79 13.98 -14.54
C LEU A 102 -13.21 15.36 -14.21
N TYR A 103 -12.11 15.75 -14.87
CA TYR A 103 -11.52 17.07 -14.69
C TYR A 103 -12.41 18.19 -15.24
N ARG A 104 -13.03 17.98 -16.41
CA ARG A 104 -13.95 18.96 -17.02
C ARG A 104 -15.23 19.14 -16.21
N ASP A 105 -15.71 18.09 -15.56
CA ASP A 105 -16.91 18.13 -14.72
C ASP A 105 -16.68 18.79 -13.35
N GLY A 106 -15.55 19.49 -13.17
CA GLY A 106 -15.21 20.18 -11.91
C GLY A 106 -14.72 19.25 -10.79
N MET A 107 -14.69 17.93 -11.01
CA MET A 107 -14.22 16.94 -10.02
C MET A 107 -12.70 16.75 -10.05
N TRP A 108 -11.96 17.86 -10.10
CA TRP A 108 -10.51 17.83 -10.21
C TRP A 108 -9.80 17.02 -9.11
N PRO A 109 -10.26 16.94 -7.84
CA PRO A 109 -9.59 16.11 -6.82
C PRO A 109 -9.68 14.63 -7.15
N LEU A 110 -10.83 14.19 -7.68
CA LEU A 110 -11.06 12.80 -8.06
C LEU A 110 -10.28 12.45 -9.33
N ALA A 111 -10.27 13.35 -10.32
CA ALA A 111 -9.45 13.21 -11.51
C ALA A 111 -7.95 13.09 -11.16
N ALA A 112 -7.45 13.94 -10.26
CA ALA A 112 -6.07 13.89 -9.79
C ALA A 112 -5.77 12.57 -9.05
N LEU A 113 -6.68 12.13 -8.18
CA LEU A 113 -6.53 10.86 -7.46
C LEU A 113 -6.38 9.68 -8.44
N ILE A 114 -7.28 9.56 -9.41
CA ILE A 114 -7.26 8.48 -10.41
C ILE A 114 -6.04 8.58 -11.30
N PHE A 115 -5.68 9.78 -11.76
CA PHE A 115 -4.47 9.97 -12.56
C PHE A 115 -3.22 9.48 -11.81
N ILE A 116 -3.09 9.91 -10.54
CA ILE A 116 -1.96 9.54 -9.70
C ILE A 116 -1.91 8.02 -9.53
N THR A 117 -3.01 7.38 -9.16
CA THR A 117 -2.98 5.96 -8.79
C THR A 117 -3.00 5.00 -9.98
N THR A 118 -3.61 5.38 -11.11
CA THR A 118 -3.79 4.47 -12.27
C THR A 118 -2.74 4.65 -13.35
N ILE A 119 -2.18 5.86 -13.50
CA ILE A 119 -1.21 6.17 -14.55
C ILE A 119 0.17 6.40 -13.94
N LEU A 120 0.28 7.36 -13.01
CA LEU A 120 1.58 7.80 -12.48
C LEU A 120 2.25 6.75 -11.59
N MET A 121 1.56 6.20 -10.60
CA MET A 121 2.16 5.24 -9.66
C MET A 121 2.62 3.94 -10.34
N PRO A 122 1.86 3.31 -11.26
CA PRO A 122 2.32 2.14 -11.99
C PRO A 122 3.53 2.44 -12.89
N ALA A 123 3.57 3.63 -13.50
CA ALA A 123 4.73 4.08 -14.27
C ALA A 123 5.97 4.20 -13.38
N LEU A 124 5.84 4.88 -12.23
CA LEU A 124 6.93 5.04 -11.26
C LEU A 124 7.42 3.70 -10.71
N GLN A 125 6.52 2.73 -10.48
CA GLN A 125 6.90 1.39 -10.05
C GLN A 125 7.70 0.65 -11.13
N ALA A 126 7.15 0.55 -12.35
CA ALA A 126 7.78 -0.21 -13.44
C ALA A 126 9.13 0.43 -13.84
N LEU A 127 9.15 1.74 -14.11
CA LEU A 127 10.35 2.46 -14.51
C LEU A 127 11.38 2.52 -13.38
N GLY A 128 10.95 2.72 -12.13
CA GLY A 128 11.84 2.73 -10.97
C GLY A 128 12.53 1.38 -10.74
N MET A 129 11.81 0.27 -10.94
CA MET A 129 12.42 -1.06 -10.88
C MET A 129 13.43 -1.30 -12.00
N VAL A 130 13.10 -0.95 -13.25
CA VAL A 130 14.05 -1.07 -14.37
C VAL A 130 15.29 -0.21 -14.10
N TRP A 131 15.12 1.02 -13.64
CA TRP A 131 16.21 1.94 -13.33
C TRP A 131 17.16 1.41 -12.25
N LEU A 132 16.63 0.75 -11.21
CA LEU A 132 17.45 0.16 -10.15
C LEU A 132 18.10 -1.16 -10.58
N LEU A 133 17.37 -2.01 -11.29
CA LEU A 133 17.80 -3.39 -11.57
C LEU A 133 18.67 -3.53 -12.82
N LEU A 134 18.49 -2.68 -13.83
CA LEU A 134 19.25 -2.76 -15.08
C LEU A 134 20.75 -2.49 -14.88
N PRO A 135 21.18 -1.44 -14.15
CA PRO A 135 22.60 -1.22 -13.86
C PRO A 135 23.20 -2.36 -13.04
N LEU A 136 22.45 -2.89 -12.06
CA LEU A 136 22.91 -4.00 -11.22
C LEU A 136 23.14 -5.28 -12.01
N ARG A 137 22.31 -5.55 -13.03
CA ARG A 137 22.53 -6.65 -13.99
C ARG A 137 23.78 -6.44 -14.84
N LEU A 138 24.08 -5.19 -15.19
CA LEU A 138 25.31 -4.80 -15.90
C LEU A 138 26.53 -4.64 -14.97
N ASN A 139 26.46 -5.11 -13.72
CA ASN A 139 27.50 -4.97 -12.70
C ASN A 139 27.92 -3.51 -12.41
N ARG A 140 27.02 -2.55 -12.61
CA ARG A 140 27.18 -1.14 -12.26
C ARG A 140 26.26 -0.76 -11.10
N THR A 141 26.66 0.25 -10.33
CA THR A 141 25.80 0.84 -9.31
C THR A 141 24.82 1.82 -9.97
N PRO A 142 23.52 1.76 -9.63
CA PRO A 142 22.55 2.70 -10.18
C PRO A 142 22.79 4.11 -9.65
N TRP A 143 22.61 5.12 -10.51
CA TRP A 143 22.70 6.52 -10.10
C TRP A 143 21.52 6.88 -9.20
N ARG A 144 21.81 7.54 -8.05
CA ARG A 144 20.82 7.96 -7.03
C ARG A 144 19.87 6.84 -6.60
N ALA A 145 20.45 5.68 -6.26
CA ALA A 145 19.71 4.51 -5.81
C ALA A 145 18.77 4.80 -4.62
N ASP A 146 19.20 5.66 -3.71
CA ASP A 146 18.48 6.12 -2.53
C ASP A 146 17.20 6.89 -2.88
N ALA A 147 17.29 7.84 -3.83
CA ALA A 147 16.17 8.67 -4.24
C ALA A 147 15.12 7.84 -5.01
N VAL A 148 15.57 7.01 -5.95
CA VAL A 148 14.67 6.15 -6.73
C VAL A 148 14.00 5.09 -5.85
N PHE A 149 14.74 4.52 -4.88
CA PHE A 149 14.15 3.60 -3.91
C PHE A 149 13.06 4.27 -3.05
N ARG A 150 13.25 5.54 -2.65
CA ARG A 150 12.23 6.32 -1.94
C ARG A 150 10.97 6.51 -2.77
N VAL A 151 11.13 6.92 -4.03
CA VAL A 151 10.01 7.08 -4.97
C VAL A 151 9.30 5.76 -5.18
N LEU A 152 10.04 4.67 -5.38
CA LEU A 152 9.47 3.33 -5.54
C LEU A 152 8.68 2.89 -4.30
N ARG A 153 9.14 3.26 -3.11
CA ARG A 153 8.44 2.93 -1.86
C ARG A 153 7.13 3.70 -1.71
N VAL A 154 7.14 4.99 -1.99
CA VAL A 154 5.90 5.80 -2.05
C VAL A 154 4.96 5.20 -3.09
N ALA A 155 5.47 4.89 -4.29
CA ALA A 155 4.67 4.32 -5.36
C ALA A 155 4.08 2.96 -5.00
N ARG A 156 4.79 2.13 -4.22
CA ARG A 156 4.26 0.84 -3.74
C ARG A 156 3.13 1.00 -2.73
N ASN A 157 3.26 1.98 -1.82
CA ASN A 157 2.23 2.22 -0.81
C ASN A 157 0.93 2.78 -1.42
N TRP A 158 1.04 3.51 -2.53
CA TRP A 158 -0.10 4.11 -3.25
C TRP A 158 -0.58 3.32 -4.47
N GLY A 159 0.22 2.38 -4.97
CA GLY A 159 -0.08 1.60 -6.16
C GLY A 159 -1.12 0.53 -5.88
N MET A 160 -2.38 0.92 -5.92
CA MET A 160 -3.54 0.04 -5.76
C MET A 160 -4.07 -0.43 -7.11
N THR A 161 -3.18 -0.88 -8.01
CA THR A 161 -3.58 -1.36 -9.34
C THR A 161 -4.54 -2.54 -9.23
N GLU A 162 -4.33 -3.43 -8.24
CA GLU A 162 -5.22 -4.54 -7.86
C GLU A 162 -6.68 -4.13 -7.77
N VAL A 163 -6.89 -3.00 -7.10
CA VAL A 163 -8.19 -2.47 -6.78
C VAL A 163 -8.87 -1.84 -8.00
N LEU A 164 -8.10 -1.19 -8.85
CA LEU A 164 -8.59 -0.61 -10.10
C LEU A 164 -9.21 -1.69 -11.01
N MET A 165 -8.56 -2.84 -11.17
CA MET A 165 -9.10 -3.88 -12.06
C MET A 165 -10.38 -4.50 -11.53
N LEU A 166 -10.49 -4.69 -10.20
CA LEU A 166 -11.74 -5.15 -9.60
C LEU A 166 -12.84 -4.10 -9.76
N GLY A 167 -12.52 -2.81 -9.58
CA GLY A 167 -13.49 -1.74 -9.79
C GLY A 167 -13.96 -1.65 -11.25
N LEU A 168 -13.04 -1.79 -12.20
CA LEU A 168 -13.32 -1.82 -13.62
C LEU A 168 -14.14 -3.05 -14.03
N LEU A 169 -13.83 -4.23 -13.48
CA LEU A 169 -14.61 -5.45 -13.69
C LEU A 169 -16.05 -5.27 -13.21
N VAL A 170 -16.25 -4.73 -12.01
CA VAL A 170 -17.59 -4.44 -11.46
C VAL A 170 -18.32 -3.44 -12.36
N ALA A 171 -17.64 -2.39 -12.83
CA ALA A 171 -18.24 -1.41 -13.72
C ALA A 171 -18.63 -2.00 -15.08
N VAL A 172 -17.78 -2.85 -15.68
CA VAL A 172 -18.06 -3.57 -16.93
C VAL A 172 -19.26 -4.50 -16.77
N VAL A 173 -19.32 -5.28 -15.68
CA VAL A 173 -20.46 -6.16 -15.39
C VAL A 173 -21.75 -5.35 -15.25
N LYS A 174 -21.71 -4.24 -14.50
CA LYS A 174 -22.87 -3.36 -14.33
C LYS A 174 -23.35 -2.77 -15.65
N LEU A 175 -22.43 -2.35 -16.52
CA LEU A 175 -22.77 -1.79 -17.83
C LEU A 175 -23.27 -2.84 -18.81
N ALA A 176 -22.75 -4.07 -18.76
CA ALA A 176 -23.19 -5.17 -19.62
C ALA A 176 -24.67 -5.55 -19.39
N HIS A 177 -25.23 -5.23 -18.22
CA HIS A 177 -26.66 -5.37 -17.95
C HIS A 177 -27.53 -4.28 -18.61
N ILE A 178 -26.93 -3.14 -18.99
CA ILE A 178 -27.65 -1.96 -19.49
C ILE A 178 -27.41 -1.77 -21.01
N ALA A 179 -26.23 -2.13 -21.50
CA ALA A 179 -25.80 -1.94 -22.89
C ALA A 179 -24.84 -3.05 -23.37
N SER A 180 -24.67 -3.18 -24.68
CA SER A 180 -23.64 -4.03 -25.27
C SER A 180 -22.25 -3.41 -25.08
N VAL A 181 -21.50 -3.96 -24.13
CA VAL A 181 -20.15 -3.51 -23.78
C VAL A 181 -19.11 -4.25 -24.61
N VAL A 182 -18.27 -3.51 -25.33
CA VAL A 182 -17.08 -4.05 -26.01
C VAL A 182 -15.87 -3.80 -25.13
N THR A 183 -15.15 -4.87 -24.76
CA THR A 183 -13.93 -4.73 -23.96
C THR A 183 -12.74 -4.39 -24.87
N GLY A 184 -12.06 -3.28 -24.57
CA GLY A 184 -10.91 -2.85 -25.34
C GLY A 184 -9.61 -3.56 -24.91
N PRO A 185 -8.54 -3.48 -25.70
CA PRO A 185 -7.26 -4.11 -25.39
C PRO A 185 -6.65 -3.62 -24.07
N ALA A 186 -6.91 -2.36 -23.68
CA ALA A 186 -6.34 -1.80 -22.47
C ALA A 186 -6.85 -2.48 -21.19
N LEU A 187 -8.06 -3.04 -21.20
CA LEU A 187 -8.57 -3.81 -20.07
C LEU A 187 -7.66 -5.02 -19.79
N TRP A 188 -7.37 -5.82 -20.82
CA TRP A 188 -6.55 -7.01 -20.70
C TRP A 188 -5.08 -6.68 -20.40
N SER A 189 -4.53 -5.64 -21.05
CA SER A 189 -3.17 -5.20 -20.76
C SER A 189 -3.02 -4.64 -19.35
N LEU A 190 -4.05 -4.00 -18.79
CA LEU A 190 -4.06 -3.50 -17.42
C LEU A 190 -4.10 -4.64 -16.39
N ALA A 191 -4.87 -5.71 -16.66
CA ALA A 191 -4.89 -6.91 -15.83
C ALA A 191 -3.51 -7.58 -15.84
N ALA A 192 -2.93 -7.76 -17.03
CA ALA A 192 -1.60 -8.34 -17.17
C ALA A 192 -0.52 -7.43 -16.54
N LEU A 193 -0.62 -6.10 -16.68
CA LEU A 193 0.27 -5.13 -16.05
C LEU A 193 0.28 -5.30 -14.52
N MET A 194 -0.89 -5.40 -13.92
CA MET A 194 -1.00 -5.64 -12.48
C MET A 194 -0.30 -6.94 -12.07
N LEU A 195 -0.61 -8.06 -12.74
CA LEU A 195 0.00 -9.34 -12.43
C LEU A 195 1.52 -9.27 -12.55
N LEU A 196 2.05 -8.56 -13.55
CA LEU A 196 3.47 -8.35 -13.72
C LEU A 196 4.08 -7.43 -12.65
N LEU A 197 3.39 -6.38 -12.19
CA LEU A 197 3.86 -5.54 -11.09
C LEU A 197 3.90 -6.31 -9.76
N VAL A 198 2.90 -7.15 -9.49
CA VAL A 198 2.89 -8.06 -8.33
C VAL A 198 3.99 -9.09 -8.45
N ALA A 199 4.18 -9.68 -9.64
CA ALA A 199 5.27 -10.60 -9.90
C ALA A 199 6.64 -9.92 -9.73
N ALA A 200 6.83 -8.70 -10.24
CA ALA A 200 8.06 -7.92 -10.13
C ALA A 200 8.39 -7.57 -8.68
N THR A 201 7.43 -7.03 -7.92
CA THR A 201 7.58 -6.73 -6.48
C THR A 201 7.82 -8.00 -5.65
N SER A 202 7.19 -9.11 -6.03
CA SER A 202 7.44 -10.39 -5.39
C SER A 202 8.74 -11.06 -5.85
N ALA A 203 9.35 -10.66 -6.97
CA ALA A 203 10.65 -11.16 -7.35
C ALA A 203 11.77 -10.28 -6.75
N PHE A 204 11.48 -9.00 -6.51
CA PHE A 204 12.41 -8.01 -5.99
C PHE A 204 12.84 -8.32 -4.54
N ASP A 205 14.13 -8.60 -4.36
CA ASP A 205 14.75 -8.74 -3.03
C ASP A 205 15.50 -7.44 -2.70
N GLU A 206 14.85 -6.57 -1.93
CA GLU A 206 15.40 -5.28 -1.49
C GLU A 206 16.70 -5.44 -0.71
N ARG A 207 16.77 -6.47 0.14
CA ARG A 207 17.92 -6.71 1.00
C ARG A 207 19.12 -7.13 0.16
N ALA A 208 18.91 -8.06 -0.79
CA ALA A 208 19.94 -8.45 -1.73
C ALA A 208 20.42 -7.27 -2.58
N MET A 209 19.50 -6.38 -2.99
CA MET A 209 19.85 -5.21 -3.81
C MET A 209 20.85 -4.32 -3.06
N TRP A 210 20.50 -3.96 -1.82
CA TRP A 210 21.35 -3.10 -0.99
C TRP A 210 22.67 -3.76 -0.61
N MET A 211 22.68 -5.07 -0.32
CA MET A 211 23.92 -5.81 -0.09
C MET A 211 24.87 -5.74 -1.29
N ARG A 212 24.36 -5.74 -2.53
CA ARG A 212 25.18 -5.61 -3.74
C ARG A 212 25.71 -4.19 -3.96
N ILE A 213 24.94 -3.17 -3.54
CA ILE A 213 25.32 -1.75 -3.65
C ILE A 213 26.38 -1.40 -2.59
N GLU A 214 26.14 -1.74 -1.33
CA GLU A 214 26.99 -1.35 -0.20
C GLU A 214 28.14 -2.32 0.09
N LYS A 215 28.03 -3.57 -0.38
CA LYS A 215 28.95 -4.68 -0.04
C LYS A 215 29.07 -4.94 1.47
N ALA A 216 28.05 -4.57 2.25
CA ALA A 216 27.99 -4.76 3.70
C ALA A 216 26.70 -5.48 4.14
N PRO A 217 26.73 -6.32 5.20
CA PRO A 217 25.54 -6.94 5.74
C PRO A 217 24.61 -5.88 6.37
N PRO A 218 23.28 -6.00 6.20
CA PRO A 218 22.32 -4.95 6.58
C PRO A 218 21.89 -4.99 8.05
N GLY A 219 22.61 -5.70 8.91
CA GLY A 219 22.33 -5.80 10.34
C GLY A 219 23.44 -5.17 11.18
N MET A 220 23.14 -4.91 12.45
CA MET A 220 24.15 -4.43 13.38
C MET A 220 25.11 -5.58 13.76
N PRO A 221 26.39 -5.29 14.03
CA PRO A 221 27.33 -6.27 14.53
C PRO A 221 26.77 -7.03 15.75
N ALA A 222 27.04 -8.33 15.85
CA ALA A 222 26.51 -9.23 16.88
C ALA A 222 26.88 -8.81 18.31
N ASP A 223 28.05 -8.16 18.42
CA ASP A 223 28.70 -7.63 19.60
C ASP A 223 28.19 -6.24 20.00
N THR A 224 27.20 -5.68 19.29
CA THR A 224 26.62 -4.39 19.67
C THR A 224 26.02 -4.51 21.08
N PRO A 225 26.48 -3.71 22.06
CA PRO A 225 25.89 -3.71 23.40
C PRO A 225 24.43 -3.29 23.33
N LEU A 226 23.57 -4.08 23.99
CA LEU A 226 22.13 -3.84 24.09
C LEU A 226 21.82 -3.39 25.52
N ALA A 227 21.11 -2.27 25.67
CA ALA A 227 20.63 -1.80 26.97
C ALA A 227 19.30 -2.46 27.37
N GLY A 228 18.58 -3.06 26.42
CA GLY A 228 17.32 -3.75 26.66
C GLY A 228 16.92 -4.68 25.51
N PRO A 229 15.83 -5.44 25.66
CA PRO A 229 15.33 -6.36 24.63
C PRO A 229 14.87 -5.65 23.35
N THR A 230 14.53 -4.36 23.40
CA THR A 230 14.05 -3.61 22.23
C THR A 230 15.12 -2.74 21.59
N ALA A 231 14.94 -2.44 20.30
CA ALA A 231 15.81 -1.53 19.56
C ALA A 231 15.76 -0.13 20.19
N ALA A 232 14.58 0.34 20.59
CA ALA A 232 14.43 1.64 21.22
C ALA A 232 15.21 1.78 22.53
N GLU A 233 15.13 0.80 23.43
CA GLU A 233 15.89 0.81 24.69
C GLU A 233 17.40 0.83 24.44
N SER A 234 17.86 0.18 23.37
CA SER A 234 19.27 0.14 22.98
C SER A 234 19.71 1.34 22.13
N GLY A 235 18.86 2.35 21.94
CA GLY A 235 19.15 3.51 21.10
C GLY A 235 19.37 3.15 19.63
N ILE A 236 18.73 2.09 19.14
CA ILE A 236 18.85 1.60 17.76
C ILE A 236 17.60 2.03 16.99
N CYS A 237 17.80 2.71 15.87
CA CYS A 237 16.74 3.03 14.92
C CYS A 237 16.74 2.01 13.78
N VAL A 238 15.57 1.45 13.47
CA VAL A 238 15.37 0.68 12.24
C VAL A 238 14.69 1.58 11.21
N CYS A 239 15.32 1.70 10.06
CA CYS A 239 14.73 2.40 8.94
C CYS A 239 13.49 1.64 8.48
N HIS A 240 12.32 2.27 8.59
CA HIS A 240 11.10 1.71 8.04
C HIS A 240 11.25 1.45 6.54
N ASP A 241 11.99 2.31 5.82
CA ASP A 241 12.14 2.28 4.36
C ASP A 241 12.95 1.10 3.82
N CYS A 242 14.19 0.96 4.26
CA CYS A 242 15.12 -0.02 3.72
C CYS A 242 15.49 -1.14 4.71
N GLY A 243 14.94 -1.13 5.93
CA GLY A 243 15.21 -2.11 6.98
C GLY A 243 16.59 -2.01 7.63
N LEU A 244 17.42 -1.03 7.26
CA LEU A 244 18.74 -0.84 7.87
C LEU A 244 18.59 -0.46 9.35
N SER A 245 19.31 -1.17 10.21
CA SER A 245 19.43 -0.84 11.64
C SER A 245 20.66 0.03 11.87
N THR A 246 20.49 1.19 12.47
CA THR A 246 21.57 2.15 12.76
C THR A 246 21.48 2.63 14.20
N ARG A 247 22.62 2.95 14.84
CA ARG A 247 22.58 3.65 16.13
C ARG A 247 21.93 5.02 15.97
N GLY A 248 20.99 5.31 16.87
CA GLY A 248 20.12 6.47 16.87
C GLY A 248 20.63 7.60 17.74
N ILE A 249 21.91 7.99 17.59
CA ILE A 249 22.49 9.10 18.35
C ILE A 249 23.01 10.16 17.36
N ALA A 250 22.27 11.26 17.26
CA ALA A 250 22.81 12.56 16.85
C ALA A 250 22.12 13.57 17.77
N GLU A 251 22.90 14.23 18.62
CA GLU A 251 22.40 15.03 19.74
C GLU A 251 21.52 16.22 19.31
N ASP A 252 21.56 16.68 18.05
CA ASP A 252 20.81 17.89 17.64
C ASP A 252 20.29 17.88 16.18
N GLY A 253 19.99 16.73 15.57
CA GLY A 253 19.56 16.70 14.17
C GLY A 253 18.62 15.56 13.79
N HIS A 254 17.71 15.83 12.84
CA HIS A 254 16.93 14.78 12.19
C HIS A 254 17.88 13.72 11.60
N LEU A 255 17.94 12.53 12.21
CA LEU A 255 18.73 11.44 11.67
C LEU A 255 18.13 11.01 10.32
N HIS A 256 18.99 10.90 9.31
CA HIS A 256 18.62 10.36 8.01
C HIS A 256 19.31 9.01 7.83
N CYS A 257 18.61 8.08 7.19
CA CYS A 257 19.14 6.77 6.89
C CYS A 257 20.31 6.91 5.91
N PRO A 258 21.51 6.40 6.23
CA PRO A 258 22.66 6.51 5.34
C PRO A 258 22.49 5.74 4.02
N ARG A 259 21.56 4.78 3.98
CA ARG A 259 21.26 3.94 2.82
C ARG A 259 20.25 4.57 1.85
N CYS A 260 19.09 4.98 2.36
CA CYS A 260 17.98 5.45 1.52
C CYS A 260 17.62 6.93 1.73
N GLY A 261 18.27 7.62 2.66
CA GLY A 261 17.98 9.01 3.00
C GLY A 261 16.63 9.24 3.70
N ALA A 262 15.93 8.18 4.12
CA ALA A 262 14.68 8.29 4.86
C ALA A 262 14.92 8.86 6.27
N ARG A 263 13.97 9.64 6.79
CA ARG A 263 14.06 10.15 8.18
C ARG A 263 13.96 8.98 9.15
N LEU A 264 14.91 8.89 10.06
CA LEU A 264 15.00 7.90 11.12
C LEU A 264 14.41 8.47 12.41
N HIS A 265 13.72 7.62 13.15
CA HIS A 265 13.16 7.95 14.45
C HIS A 265 12.99 6.66 15.27
N LEU A 266 13.24 6.72 16.57
CA LEU A 266 13.00 5.59 17.48
C LEU A 266 11.53 5.18 17.47
N ARG A 267 10.63 6.17 17.58
CA ARG A 267 9.17 6.06 17.39
C ARG A 267 8.70 7.16 16.44
N LYS A 268 7.64 6.91 15.67
CA LYS A 268 7.09 7.94 14.76
C LYS A 268 6.72 9.18 15.59
N PRO A 269 7.23 10.38 15.25
CA PRO A 269 6.93 11.58 16.02
C PRO A 269 5.45 11.89 15.95
N ALA A 270 4.86 12.21 17.11
CA ALA A 270 3.44 12.56 17.23
C ALA A 270 2.49 11.50 16.59
N SER A 271 2.85 10.22 16.62
CA SER A 271 2.10 9.15 15.95
C SER A 271 0.62 9.11 16.37
N LEU A 272 0.34 9.13 17.67
CA LEU A 272 -1.02 9.02 18.19
C LEU A 272 -1.85 10.28 17.88
N SER A 273 -1.29 11.48 18.08
CA SER A 273 -2.01 12.73 17.78
C SER A 273 -2.30 12.89 16.29
N ARG A 274 -1.34 12.55 15.41
CA ARG A 274 -1.57 12.53 13.95
C ARG A 274 -2.62 11.50 13.56
N THR A 275 -2.57 10.31 14.15
CA THR A 275 -3.56 9.24 13.90
C THR A 275 -4.96 9.71 14.27
N TRP A 276 -5.13 10.29 15.47
CA TRP A 276 -6.42 10.86 15.90
C TRP A 276 -6.89 12.01 15.03
N ALA A 277 -6.00 12.93 14.63
CA ALA A 277 -6.36 14.03 13.74
C ALA A 277 -6.95 13.52 12.41
N TYR A 278 -6.26 12.58 11.75
CA TYR A 278 -6.78 11.97 10.52
C TYR A 278 -8.07 11.18 10.76
N LEU A 279 -8.18 10.46 11.87
CA LEU A 279 -9.36 9.64 12.20
C LEU A 279 -10.61 10.50 12.46
N ILE A 280 -10.46 11.59 13.21
CA ILE A 280 -11.54 12.54 13.51
C ILE A 280 -11.98 13.24 12.23
N SER A 281 -11.04 13.72 11.41
CA SER A 281 -11.37 14.30 10.11
C SER A 281 -12.11 13.31 9.20
N ALA A 282 -11.67 12.05 9.17
CA ALA A 282 -12.35 10.99 8.41
C ALA A 282 -13.76 10.72 8.95
N ALA A 283 -13.94 10.66 10.27
CA ALA A 283 -15.26 10.43 10.89
C ALA A 283 -16.24 11.58 10.60
N ILE A 284 -15.78 12.83 10.61
CA ILE A 284 -16.60 13.99 10.26
C ILE A 284 -17.02 13.92 8.79
N LEU A 285 -16.09 13.64 7.87
CA LEU A 285 -16.39 13.55 6.43
C LEU A 285 -17.18 12.29 6.03
N TYR A 286 -17.18 11.26 6.87
CA TYR A 286 -17.97 10.06 6.66
C TYR A 286 -19.48 10.34 6.68
N VAL A 287 -19.92 11.33 7.47
CA VAL A 287 -21.33 11.75 7.55
C VAL A 287 -21.84 12.31 6.21
N PRO A 288 -21.26 13.39 5.63
CA PRO A 288 -21.69 13.89 4.34
C PRO A 288 -21.42 12.89 3.20
N ALA A 289 -20.40 12.04 3.28
CA ALA A 289 -20.14 11.00 2.29
C ALA A 289 -21.29 9.98 2.15
N ASN A 290 -22.03 9.71 3.23
CA ASN A 290 -23.16 8.78 3.22
C ASN A 290 -24.53 9.45 3.06
N LEU A 291 -24.64 10.74 3.43
CA LEU A 291 -25.90 11.49 3.40
C LEU A 291 -26.12 12.27 2.10
N LEU A 292 -25.05 12.72 1.45
CA LEU A 292 -25.16 13.51 0.22
C LEU A 292 -25.36 12.60 -1.01
N PRO A 293 -25.90 13.15 -2.11
CA PRO A 293 -25.98 12.43 -3.37
C PRO A 293 -24.58 12.08 -3.89
N VAL A 294 -24.38 10.81 -4.24
CA VAL A 294 -23.19 10.33 -4.96
C VAL A 294 -23.35 10.51 -6.46
N MET A 295 -24.59 10.49 -6.96
CA MET A 295 -24.91 10.60 -8.36
C MET A 295 -26.16 11.46 -8.55
N ASN A 296 -26.08 12.44 -9.44
CA ASN A 296 -27.22 13.21 -9.90
C ASN A 296 -27.47 12.83 -11.36
N THR A 297 -28.64 12.24 -11.63
CA THR A 297 -29.05 11.87 -12.98
C THR A 297 -30.13 12.83 -13.42
N SER A 298 -29.82 13.70 -14.38
CA SER A 298 -30.82 14.55 -15.05
C SER A 298 -31.25 13.88 -16.35
N SER A 299 -32.56 13.59 -16.43
CA SER A 299 -33.22 13.10 -17.64
C SER A 299 -34.31 14.08 -18.07
N LEU A 300 -34.79 13.97 -19.31
CA LEU A 300 -35.92 14.76 -19.82
C LEU A 300 -37.20 14.62 -18.97
N PHE A 301 -37.30 13.58 -18.14
CA PHE A 301 -38.44 13.25 -17.29
C PHE A 301 -38.25 13.64 -15.80
N GLY A 302 -37.12 14.24 -15.44
CA GLY A 302 -36.83 14.68 -14.07
C GLY A 302 -35.38 14.46 -13.65
N ALA A 303 -34.99 15.12 -12.55
CA ALA A 303 -33.68 14.96 -11.90
C ALA A 303 -33.79 14.05 -10.67
N GLN A 304 -33.05 12.95 -10.67
CA GLN A 304 -32.96 12.02 -9.54
C GLN A 304 -31.61 12.17 -8.84
N LYS A 305 -31.63 12.22 -7.51
CA LYS A 305 -30.45 12.29 -6.66
C LYS A 305 -30.32 10.99 -5.88
N ASP A 306 -29.28 10.22 -6.16
CA ASP A 306 -29.04 8.95 -5.50
C ASP A 306 -27.88 9.08 -4.50
N THR A 307 -28.12 8.65 -3.26
CA THR A 307 -27.07 8.40 -2.27
C THR A 307 -26.50 6.99 -2.46
N ILE A 308 -25.40 6.67 -1.76
CA ILE A 308 -24.86 5.31 -1.75
C ILE A 308 -25.92 4.32 -1.25
N MET A 309 -26.66 4.69 -0.19
CA MET A 309 -27.68 3.81 0.41
C MET A 309 -28.91 3.63 -0.49
N SER A 310 -29.37 4.69 -1.18
CA SER A 310 -30.46 4.54 -2.15
C SER A 310 -30.03 3.67 -3.34
N GLY A 311 -28.77 3.77 -3.77
CA GLY A 311 -28.18 2.88 -4.77
C GLY A 311 -28.18 1.41 -4.32
N VAL A 312 -27.78 1.13 -3.08
CA VAL A 312 -27.83 -0.23 -2.51
C VAL A 312 -29.27 -0.75 -2.45
N ALA A 313 -30.23 0.06 -1.98
CA ALA A 313 -31.64 -0.33 -1.90
C ALA A 313 -32.23 -0.63 -3.29
N TYR A 314 -31.91 0.18 -4.29
CA TYR A 314 -32.32 -0.04 -5.68
C TYR A 314 -31.79 -1.37 -6.23
N LEU A 315 -30.51 -1.67 -6.01
CA LEU A 315 -29.89 -2.93 -6.44
C LEU A 315 -30.49 -4.15 -5.75
N TRP A 316 -30.85 -4.00 -4.47
CA TRP A 316 -31.52 -5.05 -3.70
C TRP A 316 -32.90 -5.38 -4.27
N HIS A 317 -33.72 -4.35 -4.55
CA HIS A 317 -35.07 -4.53 -5.07
C HIS A 317 -35.14 -4.93 -6.55
N SER A 318 -34.15 -4.55 -7.35
CA SER A 318 -34.04 -4.94 -8.77
C SER A 318 -33.61 -6.40 -8.98
N GLY A 319 -33.43 -7.18 -7.92
CA GLY A 319 -33.01 -8.59 -7.98
C GLY A 319 -31.51 -8.79 -8.09
N SER A 320 -30.72 -7.72 -8.21
CA SER A 320 -29.25 -7.74 -8.23
C SER A 320 -28.62 -7.68 -6.83
N TRP A 321 -29.19 -8.42 -5.88
CA TRP A 321 -28.78 -8.44 -4.48
C TRP A 321 -27.27 -8.70 -4.23
N PRO A 322 -26.53 -9.50 -5.05
CA PRO A 322 -25.09 -9.66 -4.85
C PRO A 322 -24.33 -8.34 -5.06
N LEU A 323 -24.73 -7.53 -6.05
CA LEU A 323 -24.11 -6.23 -6.31
C LEU A 323 -24.41 -5.25 -5.18
N ALA A 324 -25.62 -5.29 -4.63
CA ALA A 324 -26.01 -4.48 -3.47
C ALA A 324 -25.12 -4.76 -2.25
N ILE A 325 -24.84 -6.04 -1.95
CA ILE A 325 -23.95 -6.45 -0.86
C ILE A 325 -22.54 -5.92 -1.08
N ILE A 326 -22.00 -6.06 -2.30
CA ILE A 326 -20.65 -5.61 -2.64
C ILE A 326 -20.53 -4.10 -2.42
N VAL A 327 -21.46 -3.32 -2.95
CA VAL A 327 -21.47 -1.85 -2.81
C VAL A 327 -21.62 -1.44 -1.34
N PHE A 328 -22.53 -2.07 -0.58
CA PHE A 328 -22.71 -1.77 0.85
C PHE A 328 -21.46 -2.06 1.67
N ILE A 329 -20.86 -3.24 1.49
CA ILE A 329 -19.67 -3.64 2.25
C ILE A 329 -18.51 -2.70 1.93
N ALA A 330 -18.25 -2.47 0.66
CA ALA A 330 -17.09 -1.70 0.24
C ALA A 330 -17.27 -0.20 0.58
N SER A 331 -18.42 0.40 0.29
CA SER A 331 -18.64 1.85 0.46
C SER A 331 -19.05 2.28 1.88
N ILE A 332 -19.63 1.39 2.70
CA ILE A 332 -20.13 1.75 4.04
C ILE A 332 -19.39 0.95 5.11
N ALA A 333 -19.48 -0.38 5.06
CA ALA A 333 -18.98 -1.22 6.15
C ALA A 333 -17.45 -1.16 6.30
N VAL A 334 -16.69 -1.16 5.21
CA VAL A 334 -15.21 -1.17 5.23
C VAL A 334 -14.64 0.14 5.80
N PRO A 335 -15.03 1.36 5.34
CA PRO A 335 -14.59 2.61 5.95
C PRO A 335 -14.97 2.72 7.43
N MET A 336 -16.19 2.31 7.80
CA MET A 336 -16.65 2.31 9.19
C MET A 336 -15.77 1.38 10.05
N LEU A 337 -15.56 0.14 9.61
CA LEU A 337 -14.74 -0.84 10.32
C LEU A 337 -13.29 -0.34 10.48
N LYS A 338 -12.73 0.33 9.47
CA LYS A 338 -11.40 0.95 9.55
C LYS A 338 -11.34 2.04 10.63
N ILE A 339 -12.28 2.97 10.63
CA ILE A 339 -12.33 4.07 11.61
C ILE A 339 -12.43 3.49 13.03
N LEU A 340 -13.31 2.50 13.23
CA LEU A 340 -13.47 1.85 14.53
C LEU A 340 -12.22 1.07 14.96
N ALA A 341 -11.62 0.29 14.05
CA ALA A 341 -10.46 -0.54 14.37
C ALA A 341 -9.20 0.30 14.68
N ILE A 342 -8.92 1.34 13.88
CA ILE A 342 -7.79 2.24 14.16
C ILE A 342 -8.05 3.07 15.42
N GLY A 343 -9.30 3.53 15.63
CA GLY A 343 -9.71 4.22 16.86
C GLY A 343 -9.51 3.35 18.11
N TYR A 344 -9.90 2.07 18.04
CA TYR A 344 -9.65 1.10 19.11
C TYR A 344 -8.16 0.91 19.40
N LEU A 345 -7.34 0.75 18.35
CA LEU A 345 -5.88 0.61 18.51
C LEU A 345 -5.25 1.87 19.12
N ALA A 346 -5.65 3.05 18.66
CA ALA A 346 -5.16 4.33 19.19
C ALA A 346 -5.61 4.57 20.64
N ALA A 347 -6.87 4.28 20.98
CA ALA A 347 -7.40 4.42 22.33
C ALA A 347 -6.72 3.46 23.32
N THR A 348 -6.60 2.18 22.97
CA THR A 348 -5.92 1.18 23.83
C THR A 348 -4.44 1.47 24.02
N THR A 349 -3.79 2.10 23.02
CA THR A 349 -2.39 2.55 23.13
C THR A 349 -2.28 3.77 24.05
N ASN A 350 -3.18 4.75 23.93
CA ASN A 350 -3.25 5.91 24.86
C ASN A 350 -3.49 5.47 26.31
N LEU A 351 -4.31 4.44 26.51
CA LEU A 351 -4.59 3.85 27.82
C LEU A 351 -3.47 2.91 28.33
N HIS A 352 -2.38 2.77 27.59
CA HIS A 352 -1.22 1.92 27.92
C HIS A 352 -1.62 0.47 28.27
N MET A 353 -2.63 -0.06 27.60
CA MET A 353 -3.11 -1.42 27.86
C MET A 353 -2.12 -2.44 27.31
N THR A 354 -1.37 -3.11 28.19
CA THR A 354 -0.39 -4.15 27.80
C THR A 354 -1.04 -5.52 27.55
N GLN A 355 -2.26 -5.72 28.05
CA GLN A 355 -3.02 -6.94 27.85
C GLN A 355 -3.40 -7.11 26.36
N GLN A 356 -3.28 -8.33 25.83
CA GLN A 356 -3.67 -8.69 24.46
C GLN A 356 -2.90 -7.97 23.31
N SER A 357 -1.65 -7.55 23.54
CA SER A 357 -0.78 -6.94 22.52
C SER A 357 -0.70 -7.74 21.20
N THR A 358 -0.71 -9.08 21.28
CA THR A 358 -0.74 -9.96 20.11
C THR A 358 -2.04 -9.82 19.30
N GLN A 359 -3.21 -9.73 19.96
CA GLN A 359 -4.50 -9.57 19.28
C GLN A 359 -4.59 -8.18 18.62
N ARG A 360 -4.13 -7.14 19.31
CA ARG A 360 -4.07 -5.76 18.78
C ARG A 360 -3.16 -5.69 17.53
N THR A 361 -2.02 -6.37 17.56
CA THR A 361 -1.13 -6.49 16.39
C THR A 361 -1.81 -7.22 15.23
N ARG A 362 -2.60 -8.27 15.49
CA ARG A 362 -3.38 -8.96 14.45
C ARG A 362 -4.45 -8.05 13.84
N ILE A 363 -5.18 -7.28 14.67
CA ILE A 363 -6.16 -6.30 14.21
C ILE A 363 -5.47 -5.28 13.30
N TYR A 364 -4.32 -4.74 13.72
CA TYR A 364 -3.54 -3.81 12.89
C TYR A 364 -3.20 -4.40 11.52
N ARG A 365 -2.70 -5.65 11.46
CA ARG A 365 -2.39 -6.33 10.19
C ARG A 365 -3.61 -6.53 9.30
N ILE A 366 -4.77 -6.86 9.88
CA ILE A 366 -6.02 -7.01 9.13
C ILE A 366 -6.45 -5.64 8.57
N VAL A 367 -6.40 -4.59 9.38
CA VAL A 367 -6.73 -3.22 8.95
C VAL A 367 -5.81 -2.74 7.84
N GLU A 368 -4.50 -3.02 7.93
CA GLU A 368 -3.53 -2.67 6.89
C GLU A 368 -3.78 -3.45 5.59
N LEU A 369 -4.11 -4.74 5.73
CA LEU A 369 -4.46 -5.61 4.59
C LEU A 369 -5.71 -5.10 3.88
N VAL A 370 -6.83 -4.96 4.60
CA VAL A 370 -8.10 -4.43 4.08
C VAL A 370 -7.91 -3.01 3.56
N GLY A 371 -6.99 -2.26 4.16
CA GLY A 371 -6.78 -0.87 3.81
C GLY A 371 -6.26 -0.62 2.41
N ARG A 372 -5.56 -1.59 1.83
CA ARG A 372 -5.20 -1.57 0.42
C ARG A 372 -6.39 -1.71 -0.52
N TRP A 373 -7.52 -2.27 -0.08
CA TRP A 373 -8.71 -2.54 -0.93
C TRP A 373 -9.76 -1.43 -0.87
N SER A 374 -9.69 -0.59 0.16
CA SER A 374 -10.67 0.46 0.47
C SER A 374 -10.82 1.56 -0.59
N MET A 375 -9.98 1.61 -1.62
CA MET A 375 -10.13 2.53 -2.76
C MET A 375 -11.04 1.98 -3.88
N LEU A 376 -11.54 0.74 -3.78
CA LEU A 376 -12.32 0.07 -4.83
C LEU A 376 -13.50 0.90 -5.28
N ASP A 377 -14.27 1.38 -4.32
CA ASP A 377 -15.52 2.12 -4.58
C ASP A 377 -15.30 3.40 -5.37
N ILE A 378 -14.21 4.12 -5.09
CA ILE A 378 -13.86 5.34 -5.81
C ILE A 378 -13.61 5.04 -7.29
N TYR A 379 -12.89 3.95 -7.58
CA TYR A 379 -12.64 3.54 -8.96
C TYR A 379 -13.93 3.09 -9.66
N VAL A 380 -14.80 2.33 -8.97
CA VAL A 380 -16.10 1.93 -9.52
C VAL A 380 -16.92 3.16 -9.89
N ILE A 381 -17.08 4.11 -8.98
CA ILE A 381 -17.85 5.34 -9.21
C ILE A 381 -17.26 6.11 -10.39
N ALA A 382 -15.95 6.31 -10.42
CA ALA A 382 -15.32 7.09 -11.46
C ALA A 382 -15.40 6.45 -12.85
N VAL A 383 -15.23 5.13 -12.93
CA VAL A 383 -15.39 4.39 -14.19
C VAL A 383 -16.85 4.43 -14.64
N LEU A 384 -17.81 4.28 -13.73
CA LEU A 384 -19.23 4.40 -14.07
C LEU A 384 -19.59 5.81 -14.58
N VAL A 385 -19.15 6.86 -13.91
CA VAL A 385 -19.40 8.24 -14.35
C VAL A 385 -18.76 8.49 -15.71
N ALA A 386 -17.51 8.08 -15.91
CA ALA A 386 -16.82 8.24 -17.18
C ALA A 386 -17.52 7.46 -18.32
N LEU A 387 -18.17 6.33 -18.03
CA LEU A 387 -18.81 5.50 -19.05
C LEU A 387 -20.26 5.91 -19.36
N VAL A 388 -21.01 6.45 -18.40
CA VAL A 388 -22.43 6.80 -18.64
C VAL A 388 -22.61 8.15 -19.35
N GLN A 389 -21.64 9.06 -19.28
CA GLN A 389 -21.72 10.31 -20.05
C GLN A 389 -21.78 10.13 -21.58
N PHE A 390 -21.53 8.92 -22.08
CA PHE A 390 -21.62 8.59 -23.50
C PHE A 390 -23.03 8.23 -23.98
N SER A 391 -23.99 7.95 -23.09
CA SER A 391 -25.39 7.77 -23.49
C SER A 391 -26.10 9.13 -23.58
N ALA A 392 -26.36 9.60 -24.80
CA ALA A 392 -26.97 10.90 -25.13
C ALA A 392 -28.39 11.16 -24.58
N MET A 393 -28.89 10.34 -23.65
CA MET A 393 -30.24 10.41 -23.08
C MET A 393 -30.25 10.83 -21.60
N ALA A 394 -29.11 10.80 -20.90
CA ALA A 394 -29.01 11.23 -19.50
C ALA A 394 -27.60 11.76 -19.17
N THR A 395 -27.52 12.94 -18.55
CA THR A 395 -26.29 13.46 -17.97
C THR A 395 -26.17 12.97 -16.54
N ILE A 396 -25.13 12.18 -16.26
CA ILE A 396 -24.80 11.72 -14.92
C ILE A 396 -23.62 12.54 -14.41
N GLU A 397 -23.91 13.40 -13.44
CA GLU A 397 -22.90 14.15 -12.71
C GLU A 397 -22.61 13.43 -11.39
N ALA A 398 -21.33 13.24 -11.06
CA ALA A 398 -21.01 12.73 -9.73
C ALA A 398 -21.29 13.82 -8.69
N GLY A 399 -22.07 13.46 -7.69
CA GLY A 399 -22.48 14.38 -6.64
C GLY A 399 -21.36 14.64 -5.62
N PRO A 400 -21.56 15.64 -4.72
CA PRO A 400 -20.57 16.06 -3.75
C PRO A 400 -20.15 14.96 -2.75
N ALA A 401 -20.98 13.92 -2.57
CA ALA A 401 -20.61 12.78 -1.75
C ALA A 401 -19.36 12.07 -2.26
N SER A 402 -19.10 12.06 -3.57
CA SER A 402 -17.93 11.40 -4.17
C SER A 402 -16.61 12.02 -3.68
N ILE A 403 -16.56 13.35 -3.51
CA ILE A 403 -15.39 14.07 -3.00
C ILE A 403 -15.21 13.78 -1.50
N ALA A 404 -16.30 13.86 -0.72
CA ALA A 404 -16.27 13.56 0.72
C ALA A 404 -15.83 12.12 0.98
N PHE A 405 -16.39 11.17 0.23
CA PHE A 405 -16.03 9.75 0.29
C PHE A 405 -14.56 9.53 -0.09
N GLY A 406 -14.09 10.16 -1.17
CA GLY A 406 -12.67 10.14 -1.55
C GLY A 406 -11.75 10.62 -0.44
N ALA A 407 -12.11 11.72 0.22
CA ALA A 407 -11.36 12.26 1.35
C ALA A 407 -11.35 11.29 2.55
N VAL A 408 -12.46 10.63 2.88
CA VAL A 408 -12.52 9.62 3.95
C VAL A 408 -11.54 8.48 3.69
N VAL A 409 -11.49 7.96 2.47
CA VAL A 409 -10.59 6.86 2.10
C VAL A 409 -9.12 7.30 2.25
N VAL A 410 -8.77 8.49 1.75
CA VAL A 410 -7.39 9.03 1.86
C VAL A 410 -7.02 9.30 3.33
N LEU A 411 -7.90 9.90 4.12
CA LEU A 411 -7.65 10.21 5.53
C LEU A 411 -7.52 8.95 6.38
N THR A 412 -8.36 7.93 6.17
CA THR A 412 -8.22 6.65 6.89
C THR A 412 -6.94 5.91 6.51
N MET A 413 -6.47 6.05 5.26
CA MET A 413 -5.15 5.56 4.86
C MET A 413 -4.03 6.30 5.59
N PHE A 414 -4.09 7.63 5.67
CA PHE A 414 -3.11 8.42 6.43
C PHE A 414 -3.14 8.14 7.94
N ALA A 415 -4.30 7.86 8.52
CA ALA A 415 -4.42 7.42 9.90
C ALA A 415 -3.66 6.10 10.12
N ALA A 416 -3.89 5.10 9.27
CA ALA A 416 -3.19 3.80 9.35
C ALA A 416 -1.67 3.94 9.16
N MET A 417 -1.22 4.79 8.22
CA MET A 417 0.21 5.05 7.97
C MET A 417 0.87 5.84 9.11
N SER A 418 0.12 6.69 9.80
CA SER A 418 0.64 7.51 10.91
C SER A 418 0.77 6.72 12.21
N PHE A 419 -0.08 5.70 12.40
CA PHE A 419 -0.03 4.81 13.55
C PHE A 419 1.29 4.00 13.56
N ASP A 420 1.97 3.94 14.70
CA ASP A 420 3.19 3.15 14.91
C ASP A 420 2.82 1.87 15.69
N PRO A 421 2.79 0.69 15.04
CA PRO A 421 2.37 -0.56 15.71
C PRO A 421 3.30 -0.94 16.88
N ARG A 422 4.52 -0.39 16.94
CA ARG A 422 5.46 -0.64 18.04
C ARG A 422 4.94 -0.12 19.38
N LEU A 423 4.15 0.97 19.36
CA LEU A 423 3.53 1.54 20.55
C LEU A 423 2.53 0.60 21.22
N ILE A 424 1.97 -0.39 20.50
CA ILE A 424 1.10 -1.43 21.08
C ILE A 424 1.85 -2.21 22.17
N TRP A 425 3.16 -2.34 22.01
CA TRP A 425 4.00 -3.21 22.82
C TRP A 425 4.91 -2.48 23.82
N ASP A 426 4.96 -1.16 23.78
CA ASP A 426 5.77 -0.40 24.72
C ASP A 426 5.17 -0.56 26.12
N ALA A 427 5.99 -1.05 27.06
CA ALA A 427 5.59 -1.13 28.45
C ALA A 427 5.60 0.28 29.07
N PRO A 428 4.76 0.56 30.09
CA PRO A 428 4.94 1.76 30.89
C PRO A 428 6.34 1.74 31.47
N THR A 429 7.18 2.72 31.12
CA THR A 429 8.42 2.98 31.86
C THR A 429 8.03 3.19 33.33
N PRO A 430 8.61 2.45 34.29
CA PRO A 430 8.39 2.72 35.70
C PRO A 430 8.69 4.19 35.94
N ARG A 431 7.75 4.93 36.54
CA ARG A 431 8.03 6.31 36.95
C ARG A 431 9.21 6.28 37.91
N GLU A 432 10.35 6.84 37.52
CA GLU A 432 11.44 7.18 38.44
C GLU A 432 10.87 8.18 39.46
N GLY A 433 10.44 7.68 40.61
CA GLY A 433 9.77 8.51 41.62
C GLY A 433 8.95 7.73 42.65
N SER A 434 9.50 6.66 43.23
CA SER A 434 9.12 6.20 44.57
C SER A 434 10.22 5.29 45.13
N ARG A 435 11.26 5.90 45.68
CA ARG A 435 12.09 5.29 46.73
C ARG A 435 12.15 6.26 47.89
#